data_AF-A0A9N8CP34-F1
#
_entry.id   AF-A0A9N8CP34-F1
#
_cell.length_a   1.000
_cell.length_b   1.000
_cell.length_c   1.000
_cell.angle_alpha   90.00
_cell.angle_beta   90.00
_cell.angle_gamma   90.00
#
_symmetry.space_group_name_H-M   'P 1'
#
loop_
_entity.id
_entity.type
_entity.pdbx_description
1 polymer ?
#
loop_
_entity_poly.entity_id
_entity_poly.type
_entity_poly.pdbx_seq_one_letter_code
_entity_poly.pdbx_strand_id
1 'polypeptide(L)'
;MRLKYAITIGDPKSAQIVAYQARSTGESHLSREDVITSLGMTQARCRSGLSLIYAKYTKDQYSAETALRELQRYAASITDKYFPRTMGEGFISAVSVMAILALEEYCRTADTPGAKCRCGGKGEIRDLKNSRMKGRPIQMQCPRCHGTGLRPLTRTRCHHAITKYCPVSQSTFSRYWNPFYDDLLNWCLRQEAVAEDSYNLITSLHPITLESSG
;
A
#
# COMPACT_ATOMS: atom_id res chain seq x y z
N MET A 1 7.76 -17.79 2.80
CA MET A 1 7.89 -17.00 1.56
C MET A 1 7.29 -15.61 1.80
N ARG A 2 7.79 -14.51 1.19
CA ARG A 2 7.20 -13.16 1.41
C ARG A 2 5.91 -12.99 0.59
N LEU A 3 4.83 -12.46 1.19
CA LEU A 3 3.53 -12.25 0.53
C LEU A 3 3.63 -11.48 -0.80
N LYS A 4 4.47 -10.44 -0.84
CA LYS A 4 4.69 -9.61 -2.05
C LYS A 4 5.25 -10.39 -3.23
N TYR A 5 5.99 -11.48 -2.95
CA TYR A 5 6.47 -12.39 -3.98
C TYR A 5 5.39 -13.43 -4.33
N ALA A 6 4.62 -13.90 -3.33
CA ALA A 6 3.54 -14.87 -3.51
C ALA A 6 2.48 -14.42 -4.50
N ILE A 7 2.04 -13.16 -4.41
CA ILE A 7 1.04 -12.59 -5.31
C ILE A 7 1.47 -12.60 -6.78
N THR A 8 2.77 -12.64 -7.08
CA THR A 8 3.27 -12.70 -8.47
C THR A 8 3.24 -14.11 -9.05
N ILE A 9 3.23 -15.18 -8.25
CA ILE A 9 3.24 -16.57 -8.76
C ILE A 9 1.94 -16.92 -9.52
N GLY A 10 0.83 -16.31 -9.14
CA GLY A 10 -0.49 -16.53 -9.77
C GLY A 10 -0.87 -15.51 -10.83
N ASP A 11 -0.09 -14.44 -11.02
CA ASP A 11 -0.45 -13.34 -11.92
C ASP A 11 -0.09 -13.70 -13.37
N PRO A 12 -1.04 -13.76 -14.31
CA PRO A 12 -0.77 -14.07 -15.72
C PRO A 12 0.14 -13.05 -16.40
N LYS A 13 0.24 -11.82 -15.87
CA LYS A 13 1.10 -10.74 -16.38
C LYS A 13 2.47 -10.67 -15.70
N SER A 14 2.67 -11.42 -14.61
CA SER A 14 4.01 -11.54 -14.04
C SER A 14 4.92 -12.18 -15.10
N ALA A 15 6.19 -11.78 -15.14
CA ALA A 15 7.19 -12.69 -15.70
C ALA A 15 6.95 -14.01 -14.98
N GLN A 16 6.71 -15.11 -15.70
CA GLN A 16 6.63 -16.42 -15.07
C GLN A 16 7.99 -16.67 -14.42
N ILE A 17 8.16 -16.19 -13.19
CA ILE A 17 9.37 -16.40 -12.44
C ILE A 17 9.24 -17.86 -12.08
N VAL A 18 9.90 -18.69 -12.87
CA VAL A 18 10.31 -20.05 -12.54
C VAL A 18 11.27 -19.92 -11.35
N ALA A 19 10.82 -19.38 -10.22
CA ALA A 19 11.47 -19.63 -8.96
C ALA A 19 10.90 -20.95 -8.47
N TYR A 20 11.41 -22.01 -9.07
CA TYR A 20 11.99 -23.00 -8.19
C TYR A 20 12.96 -22.24 -7.29
N GLN A 21 12.54 -21.96 -6.05
CA GLN A 21 13.50 -21.64 -5.01
C GLN A 21 14.61 -22.69 -5.15
N ALA A 22 15.85 -22.21 -5.32
CA ALA A 22 17.00 -23.01 -5.67
C ALA A 22 16.95 -24.37 -4.96
N ARG A 23 17.05 -25.46 -5.73
CA ARG A 23 17.03 -26.87 -5.30
C ARG A 23 17.65 -27.01 -3.91
N SER A 24 16.80 -26.92 -2.90
CA SER A 24 17.14 -27.24 -1.52
C SER A 24 16.50 -28.59 -1.31
N THR A 25 17.28 -29.53 -0.80
CA THR A 25 16.88 -30.94 -0.66
C THR A 25 16.10 -31.19 0.63
N GLY A 26 15.60 -30.15 1.29
CA GLY A 26 14.79 -30.25 2.51
C GLY A 26 13.29 -30.25 2.20
N GLU A 27 12.49 -30.97 2.99
CA GLU A 27 11.03 -31.07 2.82
C GLU A 27 10.24 -29.78 3.13
N SER A 28 10.92 -28.72 3.57
CA SER A 28 10.34 -27.45 4.01
C SER A 28 10.13 -26.43 2.87
N HIS A 29 9.49 -26.84 1.78
CA HIS A 29 9.21 -25.98 0.63
C HIS A 29 7.71 -25.82 0.39
N LEU A 30 7.25 -24.57 0.32
CA LEU A 30 5.89 -24.26 -0.14
C LEU A 30 5.80 -24.54 -1.64
N SER A 31 4.88 -25.44 -2.01
CA SER A 31 4.51 -25.69 -3.40
C SER A 31 3.71 -24.52 -4.00
N ARG A 32 3.48 -24.55 -5.31
CA ARG A 32 2.60 -23.57 -5.96
C ARG A 32 1.19 -23.65 -5.39
N GLU A 33 0.73 -24.86 -5.12
CA GLU A 33 -0.57 -25.19 -4.54
C GLU A 33 -0.68 -24.62 -3.12
N ASP A 34 0.36 -24.76 -2.30
CA ASP A 34 0.41 -24.19 -0.94
C ASP A 34 0.33 -22.67 -0.98
N VAL A 35 1.05 -22.04 -1.92
CA VAL A 35 1.02 -20.59 -2.11
C VAL A 35 -0.37 -20.11 -2.52
N ILE A 36 -0.99 -20.74 -3.51
CA ILE A 36 -2.34 -20.37 -3.98
C ILE A 36 -3.37 -20.59 -2.86
N THR A 37 -3.30 -21.72 -2.16
CA THR A 37 -4.18 -22.03 -1.02
C THR A 37 -4.01 -21.01 0.09
N SER A 38 -2.77 -20.67 0.45
CA SER A 38 -2.48 -19.66 1.46
C SER A 38 -2.97 -18.28 1.08
N LEU A 39 -2.87 -17.89 -0.20
CA LEU A 39 -3.43 -16.65 -0.72
C LEU A 39 -4.96 -16.65 -0.64
N GLY A 40 -5.62 -17.76 -0.99
CA GLY A 40 -7.08 -17.90 -0.87
C GLY A 40 -7.56 -17.79 0.58
N MET A 41 -6.88 -18.45 1.51
CA MET A 41 -7.15 -18.34 2.95
C MET A 41 -6.91 -16.91 3.47
N THR A 42 -5.83 -16.26 3.02
CA THR A 42 -5.54 -14.86 3.35
C THR A 42 -6.62 -13.93 2.81
N GLN A 43 -7.11 -14.17 1.58
CA GLN A 43 -8.20 -13.38 1.00
C GLN A 43 -9.49 -13.50 1.80
N ALA A 44 -9.81 -14.70 2.29
CA ALA A 44 -10.99 -14.95 3.10
C ALA A 44 -10.92 -14.23 4.46
N ARG A 45 -9.72 -14.16 5.08
CA ARG A 45 -9.51 -13.49 6.38
C ARG A 45 -9.31 -11.97 6.25
N CYS A 46 -8.60 -11.54 5.22
CA CYS A 46 -8.03 -10.20 5.07
C CYS A 46 -8.27 -9.63 3.67
N ARG A 47 -9.54 -9.64 3.23
CA ARG A 47 -9.94 -9.22 1.87
C ARG A 47 -9.41 -7.84 1.48
N SER A 48 -9.62 -6.84 2.32
CA SER A 48 -9.17 -5.45 2.12
C SER A 48 -7.65 -5.37 1.92
N GLY A 49 -6.89 -5.98 2.83
CA GLY A 49 -5.43 -5.98 2.78
C GLY A 49 -4.86 -6.66 1.54
N LEU A 50 -5.41 -7.82 1.19
CA LEU A 50 -4.95 -8.54 -0.01
C LEU A 50 -5.33 -7.79 -1.30
N SER A 51 -6.54 -7.23 -1.38
CA SER A 51 -6.95 -6.38 -2.51
C SER A 51 -6.05 -5.14 -2.66
N LEU A 52 -5.66 -4.49 -1.56
CA LEU A 52 -4.70 -3.38 -1.57
C LEU A 52 -3.33 -3.80 -2.13
N ILE A 53 -2.84 -4.98 -1.72
CA ILE A 53 -1.56 -5.52 -2.19
C ILE A 53 -1.61 -5.82 -3.69
N TYR A 54 -2.67 -6.48 -4.19
CA TYR A 54 -2.86 -6.69 -5.63
C TYR A 54 -2.96 -5.36 -6.40
N ALA A 55 -3.79 -4.42 -5.93
CA ALA A 55 -3.92 -3.10 -6.56
C ALA A 55 -2.57 -2.38 -6.68
N LYS A 56 -1.72 -2.48 -5.65
CA LYS A 56 -0.42 -1.80 -5.59
C LYS A 56 0.64 -2.49 -6.44
N TYR A 57 0.76 -3.81 -6.38
CA TYR A 57 1.92 -4.53 -6.94
C TYR A 57 1.64 -5.21 -8.28
N THR A 58 0.44 -5.75 -8.51
CA THR A 58 0.04 -6.36 -9.79
C THR A 58 -0.74 -5.40 -10.69
N LYS A 59 -1.11 -4.23 -10.16
CA LYS A 59 -1.95 -3.23 -10.84
C LYS A 59 -3.28 -3.85 -11.30
N ASP A 60 -3.82 -4.79 -10.53
CA ASP A 60 -5.11 -5.42 -10.82
C ASP A 60 -6.27 -4.45 -10.60
N GLN A 61 -7.05 -4.21 -11.66
CA GLN A 61 -8.17 -3.26 -11.67
C GLN A 61 -9.28 -3.71 -10.71
N TYR A 62 -9.63 -5.00 -10.70
CA TYR A 62 -10.72 -5.52 -9.88
C TYR A 62 -10.39 -5.40 -8.38
N SER A 63 -9.16 -5.72 -8.01
CA SER A 63 -8.66 -5.54 -6.65
C SER A 63 -8.57 -4.06 -6.27
N ALA A 64 -8.19 -3.18 -7.19
CA ALA A 64 -8.19 -1.73 -6.95
C ALA A 64 -9.61 -1.18 -6.67
N GLU A 65 -10.62 -1.62 -7.42
CA GLU A 65 -12.02 -1.25 -7.16
C GLU A 65 -12.51 -1.78 -5.81
N THR A 66 -12.16 -3.03 -5.49
CA THR A 66 -12.52 -3.63 -4.19
C THR A 66 -11.87 -2.86 -3.05
N ALA A 67 -10.56 -2.57 -3.15
CA ALA A 67 -9.82 -1.79 -2.16
C ALA A 67 -10.40 -0.37 -1.99
N LEU A 68 -10.77 0.29 -3.09
CA LEU A 68 -11.40 1.61 -3.05
C LEU A 68 -12.74 1.58 -2.32
N ARG A 69 -13.60 0.59 -2.60
CA ARG A 69 -14.90 0.46 -1.92
C ARG A 69 -14.74 0.26 -0.42
N GLU A 70 -13.81 -0.60 0.00
CA GLU A 70 -13.56 -0.80 1.43
C GLU A 70 -12.97 0.44 2.10
N LEU A 71 -12.05 1.15 1.41
CA LEU A 71 -11.51 2.41 1.91
C LEU A 71 -12.58 3.51 2.00
N GLN A 72 -13.51 3.59 1.05
CA GLN A 72 -14.63 4.53 1.08
C GLN A 72 -15.60 4.22 2.23
N ARG A 73 -15.86 2.95 2.53
CA ARG A 73 -16.65 2.56 3.71
C ARG A 73 -15.97 2.95 5.01
N TYR A 74 -14.66 2.72 5.11
CA TYR A 74 -13.87 3.18 6.25
C TYR A 74 -13.87 4.71 6.37
N ALA A 75 -13.68 5.42 5.25
CA ALA A 75 -13.73 6.87 5.22
C ALA A 75 -15.07 7.40 5.73
N ALA A 76 -16.18 6.81 5.30
CA ALA A 76 -17.51 7.15 5.78
C ALA A 76 -17.66 6.93 7.30
N SER A 77 -17.16 5.80 7.83
CA SER A 77 -17.31 5.46 9.26
C SER A 77 -16.52 6.36 10.21
N ILE A 78 -15.40 6.94 9.76
CA ILE A 78 -14.58 7.84 10.59
C ILE A 78 -14.89 9.33 10.36
N THR A 79 -15.84 9.67 9.48
CA THR A 79 -16.14 11.07 9.10
C THR A 79 -16.45 11.94 10.32
N ASP A 80 -17.31 11.46 11.22
CA ASP A 80 -17.75 12.19 12.41
C ASP A 80 -16.62 12.46 13.43
N LYS A 81 -15.52 11.70 13.35
CA LYS A 81 -14.32 11.90 14.20
C LYS A 81 -13.54 13.16 13.79
N TYR A 82 -13.55 13.50 12.51
CA TYR A 82 -12.71 14.57 11.95
C TYR A 82 -13.51 15.83 11.64
N PHE A 83 -14.77 15.69 11.25
CA PHE A 83 -15.55 16.77 10.68
C PHE A 83 -16.73 17.15 11.58
N PRO A 84 -16.96 18.45 11.84
CA PRO A 84 -18.18 18.89 12.49
C PRO A 84 -19.40 18.62 11.59
N ARG A 85 -20.58 18.38 12.20
CA ARG A 85 -21.82 18.00 11.49
C ARG A 85 -22.32 19.00 10.43
N THR A 86 -21.85 20.24 10.46
CA THR A 86 -22.25 21.32 9.55
C THR A 86 -21.33 21.40 8.33
N MET A 87 -21.22 20.33 7.56
CA MET A 87 -20.48 20.37 6.30
C MET A 87 -21.42 20.63 5.11
N GLY A 88 -20.98 21.52 4.22
CA GLY A 88 -21.78 22.00 3.09
C GLY A 88 -22.05 20.95 2.01
N GLU A 89 -22.71 21.40 0.95
CA GLU A 89 -23.00 20.58 -0.23
C GLU A 89 -21.73 19.93 -0.80
N GLY A 90 -21.87 18.71 -1.34
CA GLY A 90 -20.78 17.96 -1.96
C GLY A 90 -19.75 17.38 -1.00
N PHE A 91 -19.98 17.42 0.32
CA PHE A 91 -19.08 16.84 1.32
C PHE A 91 -18.82 15.35 1.12
N ILE A 92 -19.87 14.56 0.89
CA ILE A 92 -19.73 13.10 0.66
C ILE A 92 -18.86 12.81 -0.56
N SER A 93 -19.02 13.60 -1.63
CA SER A 93 -18.17 13.52 -2.83
C SER A 93 -16.72 13.89 -2.51
N ALA A 94 -16.49 14.94 -1.71
CA ALA A 94 -15.14 15.33 -1.27
C ALA A 94 -14.47 14.24 -0.41
N VAL A 95 -15.21 13.57 0.48
CA VAL A 95 -14.73 12.42 1.25
C VAL A 95 -14.33 11.26 0.33
N SER A 96 -15.18 10.94 -0.65
CA SER A 96 -14.90 9.91 -1.64
C SER A 96 -13.66 10.21 -2.49
N VAL A 97 -13.52 11.47 -2.95
CA VAL A 97 -12.33 11.94 -3.69
C VAL A 97 -11.07 11.85 -2.82
N MET A 98 -11.17 12.16 -1.54
CA MET A 98 -10.03 12.03 -0.62
C MET A 98 -9.58 10.57 -0.48
N ALA A 99 -10.51 9.61 -0.42
CA ALA A 99 -10.21 8.18 -0.44
C ALA A 99 -9.53 7.74 -1.74
N ILE A 100 -9.99 8.23 -2.89
CA ILE A 100 -9.34 7.96 -4.19
C ILE A 100 -7.88 8.45 -4.19
N LEU A 101 -7.63 9.68 -3.70
CA LEU A 101 -6.28 10.24 -3.64
C LEU A 101 -5.37 9.51 -2.65
N ALA A 102 -5.92 9.03 -1.53
CA ALA A 102 -5.17 8.23 -0.56
C ALA A 102 -4.81 6.86 -1.15
N LEU A 103 -5.74 6.22 -1.88
CA LEU A 103 -5.46 4.97 -2.56
C LEU A 103 -4.45 5.15 -3.70
N GLU A 104 -4.56 6.22 -4.50
CA GLU A 104 -3.58 6.58 -5.53
C GLU A 104 -2.20 6.71 -4.89
N GLU A 105 -2.07 7.49 -3.81
CA GLU A 105 -0.82 7.67 -3.08
C GLU A 105 -0.22 6.34 -2.60
N TYR A 106 -1.04 5.49 -1.99
CA TYR A 106 -0.63 4.18 -1.48
C TYR A 106 -0.17 3.22 -2.59
N CYS A 107 -0.86 3.21 -3.73
CA CYS A 107 -0.58 2.33 -4.86
C CYS A 107 0.60 2.79 -5.72
N ARG A 108 1.12 4.01 -5.52
CA ARG A 108 2.29 4.51 -6.26
C ARG A 108 3.53 3.69 -5.93
N THR A 109 4.23 3.36 -6.99
CA THR A 109 5.49 2.60 -6.97
C THR A 109 6.49 3.26 -7.91
N ALA A 110 7.76 2.85 -7.88
CA ALA A 110 8.82 3.52 -8.66
C ALA A 110 8.64 3.41 -10.18
N ASP A 111 7.87 2.43 -10.64
CA ASP A 111 7.43 2.19 -12.02
C ASP A 111 6.19 3.02 -12.41
N THR A 112 5.47 3.62 -11.45
CA THR A 112 4.34 4.50 -11.77
C THR A 112 4.84 5.75 -12.52
N PRO A 113 4.33 6.04 -13.73
CA PRO A 113 4.77 7.19 -14.52
C PRO A 113 4.68 8.50 -13.74
N GLY A 114 5.79 9.25 -13.69
CA GLY A 114 5.86 10.53 -12.96
C GLY A 114 5.94 10.43 -11.42
N ALA A 115 5.84 9.23 -10.83
CA ALA A 115 5.95 9.04 -9.39
C ALA A 115 7.39 8.94 -8.88
N LYS A 116 8.34 8.53 -9.73
CA LYS A 116 9.75 8.38 -9.34
C LYS A 116 10.37 9.73 -8.93
N CYS A 117 10.98 9.79 -7.74
CA CYS A 117 11.72 10.98 -7.31
C CYS A 117 12.98 11.18 -8.17
N ARG A 118 13.44 12.44 -8.26
CA ARG A 118 14.69 12.80 -8.98
C ARG A 118 15.97 12.19 -8.38
N CYS A 119 15.91 11.58 -7.19
CA CYS A 119 16.99 10.72 -6.68
C CYS A 119 17.08 9.36 -7.41
N GLY A 120 16.30 9.14 -8.47
CA GLY A 120 16.26 7.89 -9.21
C GLY A 120 15.46 6.79 -8.52
N GLY A 121 14.61 7.13 -7.54
CA GLY A 121 13.84 6.16 -6.77
C GLY A 121 14.55 5.58 -5.55
N LYS A 122 15.83 5.95 -5.31
CA LYS A 122 16.65 5.35 -4.25
C LYS A 122 16.27 5.78 -2.83
N GLY A 123 15.57 6.91 -2.68
CA GLY A 123 15.30 7.50 -1.36
C GLY A 123 16.50 8.18 -0.72
N GLU A 124 17.71 8.00 -1.25
CA GLU A 124 18.96 8.57 -0.73
C GLU A 124 19.75 9.31 -1.82
N ILE A 125 20.59 10.24 -1.39
CA ILE A 125 21.54 10.97 -2.23
C ILE A 125 22.91 11.06 -1.54
N ARG A 126 23.98 11.23 -2.32
CA ARG A 126 25.33 11.37 -1.77
C ARG A 126 25.45 12.69 -1.00
N ASP A 127 25.84 12.60 0.26
CA ASP A 127 26.19 13.76 1.08
C ASP A 127 27.60 14.21 0.71
N LEU A 128 27.70 15.20 -0.17
CA LEU A 128 28.99 15.71 -0.64
C LEU A 128 29.84 16.30 0.50
N LYS A 129 29.21 16.92 1.50
CA LYS A 129 29.92 17.59 2.60
C LYS A 129 30.55 16.56 3.53
N ASN A 130 29.73 15.63 4.03
CA ASN A 130 30.23 14.57 4.91
C ASN A 130 31.13 13.58 4.15
N SER A 131 30.86 13.30 2.87
CA SER A 131 31.73 12.44 2.07
C SER A 131 33.15 13.00 1.94
N ARG A 132 33.28 14.31 1.73
CA ARG A 132 34.58 15.00 1.67
C ARG A 132 35.28 14.95 3.02
N MET A 133 34.55 15.25 4.11
CA MET A 133 35.12 15.28 5.45
C MET A 133 35.65 13.92 5.92
N LYS A 134 34.95 12.81 5.61
CA LYS A 134 35.36 11.47 6.04
C LYS A 134 36.19 10.71 5.00
N GLY A 135 36.50 11.32 3.85
CA GLY A 135 37.27 10.69 2.77
C GLY A 135 36.60 9.47 2.12
N ARG A 136 35.32 9.22 2.37
CA ARG A 136 34.57 8.08 1.81
C ARG A 136 33.15 8.48 1.43
N PRO A 137 32.50 7.84 0.43
CA PRO A 137 31.12 8.14 0.08
C PRO A 137 30.17 7.90 1.25
N ILE A 138 29.40 8.92 1.60
CA ILE A 138 28.33 8.87 2.61
C ILE A 138 27.02 9.21 1.91
N GLN A 139 25.99 8.40 2.16
CA GLN A 139 24.63 8.67 1.71
C GLN A 139 23.89 9.42 2.80
N MET A 140 22.95 10.26 2.38
CA MET A 140 21.97 10.90 3.25
C MET A 140 20.57 10.71 2.67
N GLN A 141 19.56 10.80 3.52
CA GLN A 141 18.16 10.75 3.10
C GLN A 141 17.89 11.86 2.08
N CYS A 142 17.19 11.52 0.99
CA CYS A 142 16.85 12.49 -0.04
C CYS A 142 15.90 13.55 0.54
N PRO A 143 16.24 14.85 0.49
CA PRO A 143 15.44 15.92 1.09
C PRO A 143 14.13 16.19 0.33
N ARG A 144 13.96 15.61 -0.87
CA ARG A 144 12.75 15.81 -1.70
C ARG A 144 11.66 14.80 -1.43
N CYS A 145 12.05 13.55 -1.19
CA CYS A 145 11.13 12.44 -0.97
C CYS A 145 11.19 11.87 0.45
N HIS A 146 12.09 12.41 1.28
CA HIS A 146 12.29 11.98 2.67
C HIS A 146 12.44 10.45 2.77
N GLY A 147 13.29 9.86 1.93
CA GLY A 147 13.57 8.41 1.98
C GLY A 147 12.59 7.53 1.21
N THR A 148 11.42 8.02 0.81
CA THR A 148 10.41 7.18 0.14
C THR A 148 10.79 6.77 -1.30
N GLY A 149 11.71 7.50 -1.94
CA GLY A 149 12.04 7.32 -3.35
C GLY A 149 10.95 7.80 -4.32
N LEU A 150 9.78 8.21 -3.83
CA LEU A 150 8.65 8.67 -4.62
C LEU A 150 8.47 10.19 -4.49
N ARG A 151 7.98 10.85 -5.54
CA ARG A 151 7.58 12.25 -5.48
C ARG A 151 6.33 12.34 -4.59
N PRO A 152 6.36 13.05 -3.46
CA PRO A 152 5.20 13.14 -2.57
C PRO A 152 3.99 13.73 -3.30
N LEU A 153 2.79 13.18 -3.04
CA LEU A 153 1.56 13.83 -3.46
C LEU A 153 1.32 15.02 -2.53
N THR A 154 1.18 16.20 -3.12
CA THR A 154 1.13 17.43 -2.34
C THR A 154 -0.25 17.63 -1.75
N ARG A 155 -0.30 18.12 -0.51
CA ARG A 155 -1.56 18.51 0.15
C ARG A 155 -2.33 19.56 -0.64
N THR A 156 -1.62 20.43 -1.36
CA THR A 156 -2.20 21.36 -2.32
C THR A 156 -2.97 20.67 -3.44
N ARG A 157 -2.45 19.54 -3.98
CA ARG A 157 -3.18 18.75 -4.99
C ARG A 157 -4.49 18.18 -4.41
N CYS A 158 -4.44 17.66 -3.18
CA CYS A 158 -5.64 17.18 -2.49
C CYS A 158 -6.66 18.30 -2.28
N HIS A 159 -6.21 19.47 -1.78
CA HIS A 159 -7.06 20.63 -1.56
C HIS A 159 -7.75 21.09 -2.84
N HIS A 160 -7.00 21.24 -3.94
CA HIS A 160 -7.57 21.59 -5.25
C HIS A 160 -8.56 20.56 -5.78
N ALA A 161 -8.32 19.26 -5.54
CA ALA A 161 -9.22 18.22 -5.99
C ALA A 161 -10.55 18.26 -5.25
N ILE A 162 -10.54 18.40 -3.92
CA ILE A 162 -11.78 18.39 -3.13
C ILE A 162 -12.56 19.70 -3.22
N THR A 163 -11.88 20.84 -3.43
CA THR A 163 -12.52 22.17 -3.52
C THR A 163 -13.49 22.25 -4.69
N LYS A 164 -13.34 21.40 -5.71
CA LYS A 164 -14.28 21.26 -6.83
C LYS A 164 -15.66 20.73 -6.41
N TYR A 165 -15.73 20.04 -5.28
CA TYR A 165 -16.94 19.39 -4.78
C TYR A 165 -17.46 20.05 -3.51
N CYS A 166 -16.55 20.38 -2.58
CA CYS A 166 -16.88 21.02 -1.31
C CYS A 166 -15.95 22.23 -1.14
N PRO A 167 -16.47 23.47 -1.25
CA PRO A 167 -15.65 24.67 -1.08
C PRO A 167 -15.09 24.74 0.34
N VAL A 168 -13.78 24.54 0.47
CA VAL A 168 -13.09 24.58 1.77
C VAL A 168 -11.92 25.55 1.72
N SER A 169 -11.79 26.36 2.78
CA SER A 169 -10.62 27.23 2.95
C SER A 169 -9.36 26.40 3.23
N GLN A 170 -8.19 26.97 2.96
CA GLN A 170 -6.92 26.29 3.22
C GLN A 170 -6.70 25.97 4.70
N SER A 171 -7.21 26.81 5.62
CA SER A 171 -7.11 26.57 7.06
C SER A 171 -8.01 25.41 7.49
N THR A 172 -9.26 25.35 7.03
CA THR A 172 -10.17 24.21 7.27
C THR A 172 -9.59 22.92 6.68
N PHE A 173 -9.03 22.99 5.48
CA PHE A 173 -8.33 21.87 4.85
C PHE A 173 -7.18 21.35 5.72
N SER A 174 -6.30 22.26 6.14
CA SER A 174 -5.15 21.90 6.96
C SER A 174 -5.56 21.29 8.31
N ARG A 175 -6.61 21.83 8.93
CA ARG A 175 -7.06 21.42 10.26
C ARG A 175 -7.77 20.06 10.28
N TYR A 176 -8.65 19.80 9.31
CA TYR A 176 -9.53 18.62 9.35
C TYR A 176 -9.21 17.60 8.26
N TRP A 177 -8.96 18.06 7.03
CA TRP A 177 -8.77 17.17 5.88
C TRP A 177 -7.37 16.54 5.83
N ASN A 178 -6.33 17.24 6.29
CA ASN A 178 -4.98 16.66 6.36
C ASN A 178 -4.92 15.44 7.31
N PRO A 179 -5.35 15.56 8.59
CA PRO A 179 -5.38 14.41 9.50
C PRO A 179 -6.29 13.27 9.02
N PHE A 180 -7.42 13.61 8.39
CA PHE A 180 -8.32 12.63 7.80
C PHE A 180 -7.63 11.82 6.69
N TYR A 181 -6.97 12.50 5.74
CA TYR A 181 -6.19 11.85 4.69
C TYR A 181 -5.07 10.96 5.24
N ASP A 182 -4.40 11.40 6.30
CA ASP A 182 -3.38 10.60 6.97
C ASP A 182 -3.95 9.32 7.59
N ASP A 183 -5.15 9.37 8.19
CA ASP A 183 -5.81 8.17 8.73
C ASP A 183 -6.24 7.20 7.61
N LEU A 184 -6.66 7.72 6.45
CA LEU A 184 -6.95 6.89 5.27
C LEU A 184 -5.70 6.16 4.75
N LEU A 185 -4.57 6.86 4.64
CA LEU A 185 -3.29 6.23 4.28
C LEU A 185 -2.83 5.20 5.31
N ASN A 186 -2.90 5.55 6.58
CA ASN A 186 -2.53 4.66 7.67
C ASN A 186 -3.44 3.42 7.70
N TRP A 187 -4.73 3.56 7.36
CA TRP A 187 -5.61 2.41 7.20
C TRP A 187 -5.11 1.48 6.11
N CYS A 188 -4.76 1.99 4.92
CA CYS A 188 -4.21 1.15 3.85
C CYS A 188 -2.96 0.39 4.30
N LEU A 189 -2.03 1.07 4.98
CA LEU A 189 -0.80 0.47 5.51
C LEU A 189 -1.08 -0.59 6.60
N ARG A 190 -2.04 -0.33 7.50
CA ARG A 190 -2.48 -1.31 8.51
C ARG A 190 -3.08 -2.55 7.86
N GLN A 191 -3.92 -2.37 6.84
CA GLN A 191 -4.53 -3.51 6.14
C GLN A 191 -3.49 -4.33 5.37
N GLU A 192 -2.48 -3.68 4.76
CA GLU A 192 -1.32 -4.35 4.16
C GLU A 192 -0.61 -5.24 5.20
N ALA A 193 -0.29 -4.69 6.38
CA ALA A 193 0.37 -5.41 7.46
C ALA A 193 -0.45 -6.59 7.97
N VAL A 194 -1.75 -6.40 8.22
CA VAL A 194 -2.65 -7.48 8.68
C VAL A 194 -2.72 -8.64 7.68
N ALA A 195 -2.76 -8.34 6.37
CA ALA A 195 -2.73 -9.37 5.35
C ALA A 195 -1.37 -10.10 5.30
N GLU A 196 -0.26 -9.37 5.47
CA GLU A 196 1.09 -9.96 5.54
C GLU A 196 1.24 -10.88 6.75
N ASP A 197 0.76 -10.46 7.93
CA ASP A 197 0.77 -11.27 9.15
C ASP A 197 -0.10 -12.52 9.01
N SER A 198 -1.31 -12.39 8.44
CA SER A 198 -2.18 -13.54 8.20
C SER A 198 -1.55 -14.53 7.22
N TYR A 199 -0.94 -14.05 6.13
CA TYR A 199 -0.25 -14.91 5.17
C TYR A 199 0.95 -15.61 5.79
N ASN A 200 1.76 -14.89 6.57
CA ASN A 200 2.91 -15.46 7.26
C ASN A 200 2.46 -16.54 8.27
N LEU A 201 1.38 -16.29 9.01
CA LEU A 201 0.80 -17.28 9.90
C LEU A 201 0.41 -18.55 9.12
N ILE A 202 -0.38 -18.42 8.06
CA ILE A 202 -0.85 -19.57 7.26
C ILE A 202 0.33 -20.35 6.65
N THR A 203 1.33 -19.65 6.10
CA THR A 203 2.48 -20.29 5.47
C THR A 203 3.52 -20.83 6.44
N SER A 204 3.57 -20.33 7.68
CA SER A 204 4.40 -20.88 8.76
C SER A 204 3.80 -22.13 9.40
N LEU A 205 2.47 -22.28 9.30
CA LEU A 205 1.75 -23.48 9.67
C LEU A 205 1.86 -24.48 8.52
N HIS A 206 2.99 -25.19 8.40
CA HIS A 206 2.98 -26.47 7.68
C HIS A 206 1.94 -27.39 8.38
N PRO A 207 1.19 -28.20 7.62
CA PRO A 207 -0.09 -28.73 8.02
C PRO A 207 0.02 -29.59 9.28
N ILE A 208 -0.95 -29.41 10.18
CA ILE A 208 -1.37 -30.45 11.11
C ILE A 208 -1.51 -31.73 10.28
N THR A 209 -0.70 -32.73 10.59
CA THR A 209 -0.89 -34.11 10.15
C THR A 209 -2.35 -34.47 10.39
N LEU A 210 -3.14 -34.52 9.31
CA LEU A 210 -4.38 -35.28 9.32
C LEU A 210 -3.95 -36.74 9.40
N GLU A 211 -3.70 -37.21 10.62
CA GLU A 211 -3.81 -38.63 10.96
C GLU A 211 -5.26 -39.04 10.70
N SER A 212 -5.57 -39.37 9.45
CA SER A 212 -6.69 -40.24 9.18
C SER A 212 -6.25 -41.65 9.55
N SER A 213 -6.52 -42.00 10.81
CA SER A 213 -6.67 -43.38 11.24
C SER A 213 -7.69 -44.07 10.33
N GLY A 214 -7.30 -45.16 9.68
CA GLY A 214 -8.14 -45.98 8.80
C GLY A 214 -7.34 -47.10 8.20
#